data_AF-A0A2G5BKV2-F1
#
_entry.id   AF-A0A2G5BKV2-F1
#
_cell.length_a   1.000
_cell.length_b   1.000
_cell.length_c   1.000
_cell.angle_alpha   90.00
_cell.angle_beta   90.00
_cell.angle_gamma   90.00
#
_symmetry.space_group_name_H-M   'P 1'
#
loop_
_entity.id
_entity.type
_entity.pdbx_description
1 polymer ?
#
loop_
_entity_poly.entity_id
_entity_poly.type
_entity_poly.pdbx_seq_one_letter_code
_entity_poly.pdbx_strand_id
1 'polypeptide(L)'
;MQSVAHMKDHERASMERELVWLLEQSIPESISHITQHLSEISIIKDTPNKGSTKQSLQAGLTANKNADISGTATVSGAVVTQLSLTLPPSYSQPAQEAAVSVYLKKGDVLPLRQAQEAQSYIKSALSKAQTAHMFGSNEEAVNVVERLLRDIQKARRILTADGCQDLMPLQSDNSEVKYNWI
;
A
#
# COMPACT_ATOMS: atom_id res chain seq x y z
N MET A 1 26.52 -36.85 -17.37
CA MET A 1 26.13 -35.63 -18.12
C MET A 1 26.41 -35.84 -19.61
N GLN A 2 25.63 -36.67 -20.29
CA GLN A 2 25.71 -36.89 -21.73
C GLN A 2 24.27 -37.00 -22.25
N SER A 3 23.65 -35.90 -22.70
CA SER A 3 22.35 -35.99 -23.37
C SER A 3 21.94 -34.71 -24.11
N VAL A 4 22.87 -34.00 -24.75
CA VAL A 4 22.50 -32.86 -25.62
C VAL A 4 23.23 -32.89 -26.97
N ALA A 5 24.28 -33.70 -27.12
CA ALA A 5 25.13 -33.66 -28.31
C ALA A 5 24.61 -34.45 -29.53
N HIS A 6 23.48 -35.17 -29.44
CA HIS A 6 22.98 -36.07 -30.50
C HIS A 6 21.48 -35.88 -30.81
N MET A 7 20.97 -34.66 -30.72
CA MET A 7 19.63 -34.33 -31.23
C MET A 7 19.73 -34.01 -32.72
N LYS A 8 18.83 -34.57 -33.54
CA LYS A 8 18.73 -34.19 -34.96
C LYS A 8 18.21 -32.76 -35.04
N ASP A 9 18.68 -31.95 -35.98
CA ASP A 9 18.30 -30.53 -36.12
C ASP A 9 16.76 -30.32 -36.18
N HIS A 10 16.03 -31.31 -36.70
CA HIS A 10 14.57 -31.29 -36.74
C HIS A 10 13.90 -31.44 -35.36
N GLU A 11 14.46 -32.27 -34.48
CA GLU A 11 13.99 -32.44 -33.10
C GLU A 11 14.26 -31.19 -32.27
N ARG A 12 15.42 -30.55 -32.50
CA ARG A 12 15.76 -29.26 -31.91
C ARG A 12 14.79 -28.16 -32.31
N ALA A 13 14.51 -28.02 -33.62
CA ALA A 13 13.57 -27.03 -34.13
C ALA A 13 12.11 -27.29 -33.68
N SER A 14 11.76 -28.54 -33.36
CA SER A 14 10.46 -28.88 -32.80
C SER A 14 10.36 -28.47 -31.33
N MET A 15 11.37 -28.80 -30.51
CA MET A 15 11.43 -28.39 -29.10
C MET A 15 11.46 -26.87 -28.95
N GLU A 16 12.21 -26.15 -29.80
CA GLU A 16 12.27 -24.68 -29.77
C GLU A 16 10.89 -24.07 -30.06
N ARG A 17 10.14 -24.62 -31.02
CA ARG A 17 8.76 -24.18 -31.31
C ARG A 17 7.79 -24.47 -30.16
N GLU A 18 7.91 -25.64 -29.55
CA GLU A 18 7.08 -26.01 -28.40
C GLU A 18 7.36 -25.11 -27.18
N LEU A 19 8.63 -24.77 -26.92
CA LEU A 19 9.00 -23.85 -25.85
C LEU A 19 8.49 -22.42 -26.10
N VAL A 20 8.60 -21.92 -27.34
CA VAL A 20 8.05 -20.60 -27.70
C VAL A 20 6.53 -20.60 -27.53
N TRP A 21 5.85 -21.65 -27.98
CA TRP A 21 4.41 -21.78 -27.81
C TRP A 21 3.99 -21.80 -26.33
N LEU A 22 4.70 -22.55 -25.48
CA LEU A 22 4.45 -22.56 -24.03
C LEU A 22 4.66 -21.17 -23.39
N LEU A 23 5.68 -20.43 -23.82
CA LEU A 23 5.94 -19.07 -23.34
C LEU A 23 4.86 -18.09 -23.79
N GLU A 24 4.42 -18.18 -25.05
CA GLU A 24 3.35 -17.35 -25.61
C GLU A 24 2.01 -17.58 -24.89
N GLN A 25 1.77 -18.77 -24.34
CA GLN A 25 0.58 -19.05 -23.52
C GLN A 25 0.74 -18.60 -22.07
N SER A 26 1.90 -18.87 -21.45
CA SER A 26 2.11 -18.67 -20.01
C SER A 26 2.25 -17.20 -19.61
N ILE A 27 2.84 -16.35 -20.46
CA ILE A 27 3.07 -14.93 -20.14
C ILE A 27 1.73 -14.16 -20.06
N PRO A 28 0.81 -14.24 -21.04
CA PRO A 28 -0.49 -13.58 -20.94
C PRO A 28 -1.31 -14.06 -19.73
N GLU A 29 -1.27 -15.36 -19.43
CA GLU A 29 -1.97 -15.93 -18.27
C GLU A 29 -1.43 -15.36 -16.95
N SER A 30 -0.10 -15.31 -16.81
CA SER A 30 0.56 -14.73 -15.64
C SER A 30 0.20 -13.25 -15.44
N ILE A 31 0.10 -12.50 -16.54
CA ILE A 31 -0.26 -11.07 -16.49
C ILE A 31 -1.74 -10.88 -16.18
N SER A 32 -2.61 -11.78 -16.65
CA SER A 32 -4.01 -11.80 -16.27
C SER A 32 -4.15 -12.00 -14.76
N HIS A 33 -3.44 -12.98 -14.19
CA HIS A 33 -3.41 -13.21 -12.74
C HIS A 33 -2.85 -11.99 -11.97
N ILE A 34 -1.76 -11.38 -12.43
CA ILE A 34 -1.20 -10.16 -11.82
C ILE A 34 -2.23 -9.01 -11.87
N THR A 35 -2.91 -8.83 -12.99
CA THR A 35 -3.94 -7.80 -13.17
C THR A 35 -5.10 -8.00 -12.21
N GLN A 36 -5.54 -9.25 -12.03
CA GLN A 36 -6.58 -9.61 -11.07
C GLN A 36 -6.14 -9.26 -9.64
N HIS A 37 -4.95 -9.71 -9.21
CA HIS A 37 -4.45 -9.42 -7.86
C HIS A 37 -4.25 -7.92 -7.62
N LEU A 38 -3.73 -7.18 -8.59
CA LEU A 38 -3.58 -5.73 -8.49
C LEU A 38 -4.95 -5.02 -8.42
N SER A 39 -5.97 -5.53 -9.11
CA SER A 39 -7.33 -5.01 -9.04
C SER A 39 -7.91 -5.21 -7.65
N GLU A 40 -7.76 -6.41 -7.07
CA GLU A 40 -8.19 -6.71 -5.70
C GLU A 40 -7.51 -5.78 -4.66
N ILE A 41 -6.20 -5.54 -4.80
CA ILE A 41 -5.45 -4.62 -3.94
C ILE A 41 -5.89 -3.16 -4.16
N SER A 42 -6.16 -2.76 -5.40
CA SER A 42 -6.60 -1.39 -5.72
C SER A 42 -8.05 -1.10 -5.28
N ILE A 43 -8.87 -2.12 -5.02
CA ILE A 43 -10.26 -1.99 -4.54
C ILE A 43 -10.33 -1.54 -3.06
N ILE A 44 -9.19 -1.40 -2.38
CA ILE A 44 -9.13 -0.64 -1.12
C ILE A 44 -9.38 0.85 -1.44
N LYS A 45 -10.67 1.19 -1.55
CA LYS A 45 -11.23 2.42 -2.15
C LYS A 45 -10.86 3.70 -1.39
N ASP A 46 -10.62 4.76 -2.18
CA ASP A 46 -10.23 6.11 -1.76
C ASP A 46 -11.30 6.97 -1.09
N THR A 47 -12.52 6.50 -0.91
CA THR A 47 -13.54 7.32 -0.25
C THR A 47 -14.55 6.46 0.50
N PRO A 48 -14.97 6.88 1.71
CA PRO A 48 -16.06 6.26 2.44
C PRO A 48 -17.40 6.62 1.79
N ASN A 49 -17.66 6.19 0.56
CA ASN A 49 -18.95 6.39 -0.09
C ASN A 49 -19.99 5.41 0.51
N LYS A 50 -21.21 5.91 0.76
CA LYS A 50 -22.25 5.34 1.65
C LYS A 50 -22.86 3.98 1.25
N GLY A 51 -22.23 3.19 0.38
CA GLY A 51 -22.85 1.95 -0.11
C GLY A 51 -21.90 0.86 -0.61
N SER A 52 -20.58 0.98 -0.44
CA SER A 52 -19.66 -0.13 -0.71
C SER A 52 -19.23 -0.73 0.62
N THR A 53 -19.30 -2.07 0.76
CA THR A 53 -18.86 -2.82 1.95
C THR A 53 -17.46 -2.31 2.36
N LYS A 54 -17.45 -1.46 3.39
CA LYS A 54 -16.25 -0.74 3.84
C LYS A 54 -15.33 -1.76 4.48
N GLN A 55 -14.22 -2.11 3.84
CA GLN A 55 -13.10 -2.67 4.57
C GLN A 55 -12.49 -1.54 5.39
N SER A 56 -13.06 -1.30 6.57
CA SER A 56 -12.48 -0.44 7.59
C SER A 56 -11.72 -1.33 8.57
N LEU A 57 -10.45 -1.07 8.76
CA LEU A 57 -9.62 -1.77 9.72
C LEU A 57 -9.59 -0.95 11.01
N GLN A 58 -9.96 -1.56 12.12
CA GLN A 58 -9.76 -0.98 13.44
C GLN A 58 -8.47 -1.53 14.02
N ALA A 59 -7.53 -0.65 14.35
CA ALA A 59 -6.26 -1.00 14.96
C ALA A 59 -6.19 -0.44 16.38
N GLY A 60 -5.73 -1.26 17.32
CA GLY A 60 -5.27 -0.79 18.62
C GLY A 60 -3.89 -0.15 18.45
N LEU A 61 -3.71 1.03 19.04
CA LEU A 61 -2.45 1.76 19.01
C LEU A 61 -1.83 1.73 20.42
N THR A 62 -0.57 1.33 20.49
CA THR A 62 0.27 1.46 21.68
C THR A 62 1.59 2.08 21.27
N ALA A 63 2.02 3.14 21.96
CA ALA A 63 3.32 3.73 21.70
C ALA A 63 4.43 2.79 22.22
N ASN A 64 5.39 2.46 21.36
CA ASN A 64 6.51 1.63 21.77
C ASN A 64 7.49 2.46 22.63
N LYS A 65 7.82 1.89 23.80
CA LYS A 65 9.00 2.10 24.64
C LYS A 65 8.98 3.04 25.84
N ASN A 66 8.15 4.07 26.01
CA ASN A 66 8.19 4.89 27.25
C ASN A 66 6.96 5.79 27.49
N ALA A 67 5.93 5.73 26.66
CA ALA A 67 4.74 6.57 26.81
C ALA A 67 3.51 5.67 26.96
N ASP A 68 2.76 5.84 28.05
CA ASP A 68 1.47 5.16 28.31
C ASP A 68 0.35 5.71 27.41
N ILE A 69 0.67 5.95 26.13
CA ILE A 69 -0.28 6.39 25.13
C ILE A 69 -0.93 5.14 24.53
N SER A 70 -2.22 5.02 24.74
CA SER A 70 -3.05 3.97 24.17
C SER A 70 -4.13 4.58 23.30
N GLY A 71 -4.64 3.83 22.34
CA GLY A 71 -5.69 4.35 21.50
C GLY A 71 -6.26 3.37 20.50
N THR A 72 -7.20 3.87 19.71
CA THR A 72 -7.77 3.17 18.57
C THR A 72 -7.75 4.08 17.36
N ALA A 73 -7.49 3.49 16.20
CA ALA A 73 -7.64 4.15 14.91
C ALA A 73 -8.49 3.29 13.98
N THR A 74 -9.39 3.94 13.25
CA THR A 74 -10.13 3.32 12.15
C THR A 74 -9.56 3.84 10.85
N VAL A 75 -9.02 2.93 10.04
CA VAL A 75 -8.44 3.20 8.73
C VAL A 75 -9.41 2.74 7.66
N SER A 76 -9.67 3.57 6.66
CA SER A 76 -10.45 3.22 5.48
C SER A 76 -9.68 3.70 4.25
N GLY A 77 -9.17 2.77 3.45
CA GLY A 77 -8.25 3.14 2.37
C GLY A 77 -6.98 3.76 2.90
N ALA A 78 -6.58 4.88 2.28
CA ALA A 78 -5.38 5.62 2.65
C ALA A 78 -5.64 6.75 3.66
N VAL A 79 -6.73 6.68 4.44
CA VAL A 79 -7.08 7.70 5.44
C VAL A 79 -7.47 7.09 6.78
N VAL A 80 -7.15 7.78 7.87
CA VAL A 80 -7.70 7.53 9.20
C VAL A 80 -8.99 8.34 9.33
N THR A 81 -10.10 7.65 9.56
CA THR A 81 -11.44 8.25 9.69
C THR A 81 -11.88 8.45 11.13
N GLN A 82 -11.26 7.72 12.06
CA GLN A 82 -11.48 7.86 13.50
C GLN A 82 -10.14 7.64 14.20
N LEU A 83 -9.83 8.49 15.18
CA LEU A 83 -8.67 8.35 16.04
C LEU A 83 -9.13 8.70 17.45
N SER A 84 -8.80 7.85 18.41
CA SER A 84 -8.98 8.07 19.84
C SER A 84 -7.67 7.74 20.52
N LEU A 85 -7.07 8.70 21.19
CA LEU A 85 -5.83 8.53 21.95
C LEU A 85 -6.09 8.91 23.40
N THR A 86 -5.56 8.13 24.32
CA THR A 86 -5.52 8.40 25.75
C THR A 86 -4.07 8.69 26.11
N LEU A 87 -3.79 9.93 26.50
CA LEU A 87 -2.48 10.40 26.91
C LEU A 87 -2.39 10.31 28.45
N PRO A 88 -1.26 9.81 28.99
CA PRO A 88 -1.06 9.83 30.43
C PRO A 88 -0.94 11.27 30.95
N PRO A 89 -1.24 11.50 32.24
CA PRO A 89 -1.08 12.80 32.86
C PRO A 89 0.37 13.30 32.71
N SER A 90 0.52 14.58 32.39
CA SER A 90 1.84 15.20 32.22
C SER A 90 2.43 15.56 33.58
N TYR A 91 3.52 14.91 33.97
CA TYR A 91 4.24 15.19 35.24
C TYR A 91 4.82 16.61 35.33
N SER A 92 4.85 17.36 34.22
CA SER A 92 5.34 18.76 34.15
C SER A 92 4.32 19.81 34.60
N GLN A 93 3.06 19.44 34.84
CA GLN A 93 2.06 20.35 35.41
C GLN A 93 1.35 19.66 36.59
N PRO A 94 1.64 20.06 37.85
CA PRO A 94 1.10 19.41 39.04
C PRO A 94 -0.42 19.55 39.23
N ALA A 95 -1.14 20.17 38.29
CA ALA A 95 -2.59 20.31 38.30
C ALA A 95 -3.33 19.38 37.31
N GLN A 96 -2.61 18.60 36.49
CA GLN A 96 -3.21 17.64 35.54
C GLN A 96 -2.94 16.20 36.01
N GLU A 97 -3.71 15.76 37.02
CA GLU A 97 -3.70 14.36 37.48
C GLU A 97 -4.54 13.43 36.59
N ALA A 98 -5.33 13.98 35.66
CA ALA A 98 -6.21 13.20 34.79
C ALA A 98 -5.56 12.89 33.43
N ALA A 99 -5.81 11.68 32.93
CA ALA A 99 -5.49 11.31 31.55
C ALA A 99 -6.27 12.20 30.56
N VAL A 100 -5.60 12.60 29.48
CA VAL A 100 -6.20 13.46 28.45
C VAL A 100 -6.59 12.62 27.25
N SER A 101 -7.86 12.66 26.88
CA SER A 101 -8.35 11.99 25.66
C SER A 101 -8.36 12.95 24.47
N VAL A 102 -7.73 12.52 23.38
CA VAL A 102 -7.68 13.25 22.10
C VAL A 102 -8.45 12.46 21.05
N TYR A 103 -9.35 13.14 20.34
CA TYR A 103 -10.18 12.55 19.31
C TYR A 103 -10.01 13.28 17.98
N LEU A 104 -10.08 12.54 16.88
CA LEU A 104 -10.30 13.15 15.57
C LEU A 104 -11.72 13.72 15.52
N LYS A 105 -11.83 14.99 15.12
CA LYS A 105 -13.13 15.67 15.01
C LYS A 105 -14.02 14.96 13.99
N LYS A 106 -15.31 14.89 14.30
CA LYS A 106 -16.30 14.25 13.41
C LYS A 106 -16.32 14.94 12.05
N GLY A 107 -16.00 14.17 11.00
CA GLY A 107 -15.96 14.65 9.62
C GLY A 107 -14.55 14.95 9.11
N ASP A 108 -13.57 15.08 10.00
CA ASP A 108 -12.16 15.22 9.62
C ASP A 108 -11.57 13.86 9.27
N VAL A 109 -10.57 13.87 8.38
CA VAL A 109 -9.81 12.68 7.97
C VAL A 109 -8.33 12.99 8.02
N LEU A 110 -7.52 12.04 8.48
CA LEU A 110 -6.05 12.16 8.45
C LEU A 110 -5.51 11.33 7.28
N PRO A 111 -4.89 11.94 6.27
CA PRO A 111 -4.32 11.20 5.16
C PRO A 111 -3.06 10.45 5.59
N LEU A 112 -2.98 9.18 5.23
CA LEU A 112 -1.78 8.36 5.36
C LEU A 112 -0.96 8.50 4.08
N ARG A 113 -0.05 9.48 4.05
CA ARG A 113 0.76 9.79 2.85
C ARG A 113 1.43 8.56 2.24
N GLN A 114 2.01 7.69 3.07
CA GLN A 114 2.65 6.45 2.63
C GLN A 114 1.66 5.50 1.94
N ALA A 115 0.44 5.36 2.47
CA ALA A 115 -0.59 4.54 1.86
C ALA A 115 -1.07 5.14 0.53
N GLN A 116 -1.22 6.47 0.45
CA GLN A 116 -1.60 7.18 -0.78
C GLN A 116 -0.53 7.01 -1.87
N GLU A 117 0.75 7.16 -1.50
CA GLU A 117 1.86 7.02 -2.42
C GLU A 117 2.00 5.57 -2.92
N ALA A 118 1.93 4.58 -2.01
CA ALA A 118 1.94 3.17 -2.37
C ALA A 118 0.79 2.81 -3.33
N GLN A 119 -0.41 3.34 -3.08
CA GLN A 119 -1.56 3.13 -3.95
C GLN A 119 -1.39 3.75 -5.34
N SER A 120 -0.69 4.88 -5.47
CA SER A 120 -0.33 5.46 -6.77
C SER A 120 0.52 4.50 -7.60
N TYR A 121 1.53 3.86 -6.98
CA TYR A 121 2.34 2.84 -7.65
C TYR A 121 1.53 1.60 -8.03
N ILE A 122 0.61 1.14 -7.18
CA ILE A 122 -0.29 0.02 -7.50
C ILE A 122 -1.21 0.35 -8.68
N LYS A 123 -1.78 1.58 -8.74
CA LYS A 123 -2.57 2.04 -9.89
C LYS A 123 -1.73 2.09 -11.17
N SER A 124 -0.47 2.55 -11.05
CA SER A 124 0.49 2.60 -12.15
C SER A 124 0.85 1.20 -12.67
N ALA A 125 1.00 0.23 -11.77
CA ALA A 125 1.22 -1.18 -12.13
C ALA A 125 -0.03 -1.78 -12.80
N LEU A 126 -1.21 -1.54 -12.23
CA LEU A 126 -2.48 -2.03 -12.78
C LEU A 126 -2.71 -1.51 -14.20
N SER A 127 -2.49 -0.23 -14.45
CA SER A 127 -2.61 0.36 -15.78
C SER A 127 -1.66 -0.29 -16.80
N LYS A 128 -0.41 -0.57 -16.42
CA LYS A 128 0.55 -1.26 -17.31
C LYS A 128 0.14 -2.70 -17.60
N ALA A 129 -0.35 -3.42 -16.58
CA ALA A 129 -0.80 -4.80 -16.72
C ALA A 129 -2.05 -4.88 -17.61
N GLN A 130 -2.96 -3.92 -17.47
CA GLN A 130 -4.12 -3.78 -18.34
C GLN A 130 -3.68 -3.51 -19.77
N THR A 131 -2.73 -2.62 -20.05
CA THR A 131 -2.31 -2.34 -21.44
C THR A 131 -1.51 -3.45 -22.12
N ALA A 132 -1.16 -4.53 -21.40
CA ALA A 132 -0.36 -5.63 -21.91
C ALA A 132 -1.23 -6.67 -22.65
N HIS A 133 -1.88 -6.25 -23.75
CA HIS A 133 -2.85 -7.11 -24.43
C HIS A 133 -2.24 -8.05 -25.48
N MET A 134 -1.08 -7.75 -26.06
CA MET A 134 -0.25 -8.68 -26.83
C MET A 134 1.18 -8.12 -26.87
N PHE A 135 2.18 -8.98 -26.67
CA PHE A 135 3.58 -8.60 -26.84
C PHE A 135 3.98 -8.73 -28.30
N GLY A 136 4.50 -7.66 -28.89
CA GLY A 136 5.10 -7.70 -30.22
C GLY A 136 6.45 -8.42 -30.23
N SER A 137 7.07 -8.61 -29.05
CA SER A 137 8.29 -9.42 -28.88
C SER A 137 8.48 -9.92 -27.45
N ASN A 138 9.35 -10.93 -27.27
CA ASN A 138 9.78 -11.40 -25.95
C ASN A 138 10.45 -10.27 -25.12
N GLU A 139 11.15 -9.36 -25.77
CA GLU A 139 11.79 -8.21 -25.11
C GLU A 139 10.74 -7.23 -24.56
N GLU A 140 9.65 -7.00 -25.28
CA GLU A 140 8.53 -6.20 -24.80
C GLU A 140 7.84 -6.86 -23.59
N ALA A 141 7.68 -8.19 -23.61
CA ALA A 141 7.14 -8.95 -22.48
C ALA A 141 7.98 -8.77 -21.21
N VAL A 142 9.30 -8.97 -21.33
CA VAL A 142 10.24 -8.78 -20.22
C VAL A 142 10.19 -7.33 -19.71
N ASN A 143 10.23 -6.35 -20.60
CA ASN A 143 10.18 -4.93 -20.23
C ASN A 143 8.91 -4.56 -19.46
N VAL A 144 7.75 -5.10 -19.85
CA VAL A 144 6.49 -4.88 -19.13
C VAL A 144 6.54 -5.51 -17.75
N VAL A 145 6.96 -6.77 -17.64
CA VAL A 145 7.06 -7.48 -16.35
C VAL A 145 8.03 -6.77 -15.40
N GLU A 146 9.18 -6.30 -15.89
CA GLU A 146 10.13 -5.54 -15.07
C GLU A 146 9.55 -4.21 -14.58
N ARG A 147 8.77 -3.50 -15.41
CA ARG A 147 8.10 -2.27 -15.00
C ARG A 147 7.03 -2.53 -13.94
N LEU A 148 6.24 -3.59 -14.10
CA LEU A 148 5.28 -4.03 -13.09
C LEU A 148 5.96 -4.34 -11.76
N LEU A 149 7.03 -5.14 -11.80
CA LEU A 149 7.78 -5.52 -10.62
C LEU A 149 8.38 -4.30 -9.91
N ARG A 150 8.94 -3.34 -10.66
CA ARG A 150 9.49 -2.09 -10.10
C ARG A 150 8.43 -1.29 -9.32
N ASP A 151 7.23 -1.15 -9.86
CA ASP A 151 6.15 -0.40 -9.20
C ASP A 151 5.64 -1.12 -7.95
N ILE A 152 5.45 -2.44 -8.02
CA ILE A 152 5.04 -3.27 -6.87
C ILE A 152 6.11 -3.20 -5.76
N GLN A 153 7.39 -3.26 -6.11
CA GLN A 153 8.48 -3.14 -5.15
C GLN A 153 8.59 -1.75 -4.53
N LYS A 154 8.27 -0.68 -5.28
CA LYS A 154 8.18 0.69 -4.71
C LYS A 154 7.03 0.81 -3.73
N ALA A 155 5.83 0.34 -4.11
CA ALA A 155 4.67 0.32 -3.22
C ALA A 155 4.98 -0.43 -1.92
N ARG A 156 5.57 -1.63 -2.02
CA ARG A 156 6.00 -2.41 -0.87
C ARG A 156 6.99 -1.64 0.00
N ARG A 157 8.04 -1.07 -0.60
CA ARG A 157 9.06 -0.30 0.15
C ARG A 157 8.47 0.87 0.91
N ILE A 158 7.50 1.59 0.35
CA ILE A 158 6.86 2.71 1.04
C ILE A 158 6.03 2.25 2.24
N LEU A 159 5.37 1.10 2.12
CA LEU A 159 4.58 0.51 3.20
C LEU A 159 5.43 -0.18 4.28
N THR A 160 6.62 -0.67 3.92
CA THR A 160 7.51 -1.43 4.83
C THR A 160 8.72 -0.64 5.33
N ALA A 161 9.06 0.48 4.70
CA ALA A 161 10.08 1.37 5.23
C ALA A 161 9.57 1.89 6.57
N ASP A 162 10.36 1.69 7.62
CA ASP A 162 10.10 2.11 9.00
C ASP A 162 9.80 3.62 9.06
N GLY A 163 8.54 3.97 8.79
CA GLY A 163 8.02 5.33 8.64
C GLY A 163 7.86 6.08 9.95
N CYS A 164 8.81 5.92 10.88
CA CYS A 164 8.90 6.75 12.08
C CYS A 164 9.94 7.88 11.93
N GLN A 165 10.56 8.08 10.77
CA GLN A 165 11.61 9.12 10.62
C GLN A 165 11.09 10.49 10.16
N ASP A 166 9.92 10.58 9.53
CA ASP A 166 9.40 11.86 8.98
C ASP A 166 7.90 12.09 9.29
N LEU A 167 7.42 11.58 10.42
CA LEU A 167 6.17 12.11 10.98
C LEU A 167 6.46 13.52 11.50
N MET A 168 6.40 14.51 10.60
CA MET A 168 6.25 15.89 11.06
C MET A 168 4.99 15.90 11.94
N PRO A 169 5.10 16.36 13.21
CA PRO A 169 3.92 16.53 14.04
C PRO A 169 2.92 17.38 13.24
N LEU A 170 1.64 17.00 13.31
CA LEU A 170 0.57 17.84 12.81
C LEU A 170 0.79 19.23 13.43
N GLN A 171 1.24 20.21 12.63
CA GLN A 171 1.27 21.58 13.07
C GLN A 171 -0.18 21.93 13.36
N SER A 172 -0.49 22.13 14.64
CA SER A 172 -1.80 22.56 15.06
C SER A 172 -1.98 23.99 14.55
N ASP A 173 -2.62 24.16 13.40
CA ASP A 173 -3.15 25.47 12.94
C ASP A 173 -4.34 25.96 13.79
N ASN A 174 -4.40 25.55 15.06
CA ASN A 174 -5.29 26.10 16.06
C ASN A 174 -4.48 26.94 17.06
N SER A 175 -3.73 27.91 16.54
CA SER A 175 -3.35 29.11 17.30
C SER A 175 -4.57 30.02 17.47
N GLU A 176 -5.59 29.55 18.18
CA GLU A 176 -6.56 30.40 18.87
C GLU A 176 -6.98 29.69 20.17
N VAL A 177 -6.01 29.44 21.04
CA VAL A 177 -6.32 29.37 22.47
C VAL A 177 -6.53 30.82 22.93
N LYS A 178 -7.77 31.31 22.81
CA LYS A 178 -8.20 32.50 23.55
C LYS A 178 -8.25 32.13 25.03
N TYR A 179 -7.17 32.40 25.75
CA TYR A 179 -7.18 32.48 27.20
C TYR A 179 -8.01 33.70 27.60
N ASN A 180 -9.31 33.51 27.85
CA ASN A 180 -10.08 34.48 28.62
C ASN A 180 -9.72 34.26 30.10
N TRP A 181 -8.92 35.17 30.64
CA TRP A 181 -8.77 35.35 32.08
C TRP A 181 -10.05 35.99 32.62
N ILE A 182 -10.76 35.28 33.50
CA ILE A 182 -11.62 35.88 34.53
C ILE A 182 -11.31 35.14 35.83
#